data_AF-A0A494WUF3-F1
#
_entry.id   AF-A0A494WUF3-F1
#
_cell.length_a   1.000
_cell.length_b   1.000
_cell.length_c   1.000
_cell.angle_alpha   90.00
_cell.angle_beta   90.00
_cell.angle_gamma   90.00
#
_symmetry.space_group_name_H-M   'P 1'
#
loop_
_entity.id
_entity.type
_entity.pdbx_description
1 polymer ?
#
loop_
_entity_poly.entity_id
_entity_poly.type
_entity_poly.pdbx_seq_one_letter_code
_entity_poly.pdbx_strand_id
1 'polypeptide(L)'
;MMEVQAYLRKESWPVKIRPLRAKGNYVVSGRGTEMWIAVRPSGGIGGGDFLVAVTNFNRCGCLDARKWSAGDVQQYIGIENLVDAVTLAAALDAIFKMEEGKLVAMK
;
A
#
# COMPACT_ATOMS: atom_id res chain seq x y z
N MET A 1 -1.74 -15.70 -0.87
CA MET A 1 -2.61 -14.64 -0.32
C MET A 1 -2.10 -14.36 1.07
N MET A 2 -1.91 -13.09 1.44
CA MET A 2 -1.43 -12.67 2.75
C MET A 2 -2.54 -11.93 3.49
N GLU A 3 -2.56 -12.00 4.80
CA GLU A 3 -3.49 -11.25 5.66
C GLU A 3 -2.70 -10.50 6.72
N VAL A 4 -3.02 -9.22 6.91
CA VAL A 4 -2.47 -8.35 7.96
C VAL A 4 -3.60 -7.64 8.68
N GLN A 5 -3.31 -7.02 9.83
CA GLN A 5 -4.32 -6.30 10.60
C GLN A 5 -4.17 -4.79 10.42
N ALA A 6 -5.28 -4.13 10.10
CA ALA A 6 -5.42 -2.69 10.18
C ALA A 6 -5.96 -2.29 11.56
N TYR A 7 -5.49 -1.16 12.07
CA TYR A 7 -5.90 -0.63 13.37
C TYR A 7 -6.30 0.83 13.24
N LEU A 8 -7.50 1.17 13.72
CA LEU A 8 -7.96 2.54 13.85
C LEU A 8 -8.66 2.72 15.20
N ARG A 9 -8.04 3.52 16.08
CA ARG A 9 -8.51 3.76 17.46
C ARG A 9 -8.66 2.44 18.23
N LYS A 10 -9.90 2.01 18.50
CA LYS A 10 -10.24 0.78 19.25
C LYS A 10 -10.72 -0.35 18.34
N GLU A 11 -10.72 -0.14 17.03
CA GLU A 11 -11.21 -1.11 16.06
C GLU A 11 -10.04 -1.67 15.25
N SER A 12 -10.15 -2.96 14.90
CA SER A 12 -9.22 -3.64 14.01
C SER A 12 -9.99 -4.49 13.02
N TRP A 13 -9.45 -4.62 11.80
CA TRP A 13 -10.02 -5.50 10.79
C TRP A 13 -8.93 -6.14 9.92
N PRO A 14 -9.19 -7.34 9.39
CA PRO A 14 -8.26 -8.01 8.51
C PRO A 14 -8.19 -7.29 7.17
N VAL A 15 -6.96 -7.21 6.64
CA VAL A 15 -6.63 -6.69 5.32
C VAL A 15 -5.99 -7.82 4.53
N LYS A 16 -6.65 -8.22 3.43
CA LYS A 16 -6.20 -9.30 2.56
C LYS A 16 -5.43 -8.72 1.39
N ILE A 17 -4.26 -9.27 1.13
CA ILE A 17 -3.36 -8.86 0.06
C ILE A 17 -3.15 -10.04 -0.88
N ARG A 18 -3.55 -9.85 -2.13
CA ARG A 18 -3.46 -10.86 -3.18
C ARG A 18 -2.52 -10.34 -4.27
N PRO A 19 -1.30 -10.89 -4.40
CA PRO A 19 -0.43 -10.55 -5.51
C PRO A 19 -1.09 -10.98 -6.83
N LEU A 20 -0.92 -10.16 -7.86
CA LEU A 20 -1.34 -10.45 -9.23
C LEU A 20 -0.17 -11.00 -10.05
N ARG A 21 -0.47 -11.50 -11.26
CA ARG A 21 0.55 -12.09 -12.16
C ARG A 21 1.68 -11.12 -12.50
N ALA A 22 1.37 -9.83 -12.68
CA ALA A 22 2.36 -8.81 -12.92
C ALA A 22 3.05 -8.42 -11.60
N LYS A 23 4.39 -8.51 -11.55
CA LYS A 23 5.17 -8.14 -10.36
C LYS A 23 4.88 -6.70 -9.94
N GLY A 24 4.73 -6.50 -8.63
CA GLY A 24 4.40 -5.20 -8.05
C GLY A 24 2.92 -4.82 -8.20
N ASN A 25 2.06 -5.70 -8.68
CA ASN A 25 0.61 -5.48 -8.69
C ASN A 25 -0.08 -6.36 -7.64
N TYR A 26 -1.01 -5.76 -6.91
CA TYR A 26 -1.73 -6.44 -5.83
C TYR A 26 -3.19 -6.00 -5.82
N VAL A 27 -4.04 -6.86 -5.27
CA VAL A 27 -5.38 -6.50 -4.84
C VAL A 27 -5.39 -6.49 -3.32
N VAL A 28 -5.78 -5.36 -2.74
CA VAL A 28 -5.92 -5.16 -1.30
C VAL A 28 -7.40 -5.07 -0.98
N SER A 29 -7.91 -5.90 -0.08
CA SER A 29 -9.30 -5.83 0.37
C SER A 29 -9.41 -5.79 1.89
N GLY A 30 -10.31 -4.94 2.37
CA GLY A 30 -10.54 -4.75 3.80
C GLY A 30 -11.79 -3.90 4.01
N ARG A 31 -12.58 -4.25 5.03
CA ARG A 31 -13.72 -3.46 5.51
C ARG A 31 -14.71 -2.99 4.42
N GLY A 32 -14.98 -3.85 3.44
CA GLY A 32 -15.95 -3.60 2.36
C GLY A 32 -15.39 -2.93 1.11
N THR A 33 -14.10 -2.57 1.10
CA THR A 33 -13.44 -1.97 -0.05
C THR A 33 -12.43 -2.93 -0.68
N GLU A 34 -12.30 -2.89 -2.01
CA GLU A 34 -11.24 -3.52 -2.76
C GLU A 34 -10.44 -2.47 -3.56
N MET A 35 -9.12 -2.44 -3.38
CA MET A 35 -8.19 -1.52 -4.03
C MET A 35 -7.22 -2.30 -4.89
N TRP A 36 -7.09 -1.90 -6.15
CA TRP A 36 -6.16 -2.48 -7.12
C TRP A 36 -4.93 -1.60 -7.16
N ILE A 37 -3.81 -2.13 -6.69
CA ILE A 37 -2.61 -1.32 -6.47
C ILE A 37 -1.46 -1.78 -7.35
N ALA A 38 -0.71 -0.81 -7.87
CA ALA A 38 0.57 -1.01 -8.53
C ALA A 38 1.64 -0.22 -7.76
N VAL A 39 2.70 -0.92 -7.36
CA VAL A 39 3.85 -0.36 -6.64
C VAL A 39 5.07 -0.47 -7.55
N ARG A 40 5.77 0.64 -7.78
CA ARG A 40 6.98 0.69 -8.59
C ARG A 40 8.06 1.52 -7.90
N PRO A 41 9.34 1.20 -8.08
CA PRO A 41 10.41 2.13 -7.71
C PRO A 41 10.26 3.39 -8.57
N SER A 42 10.30 4.56 -7.94
CA SER A 42 10.38 5.85 -8.65
C SER A 42 11.82 6.36 -8.75
N GLY A 43 12.74 5.85 -7.91
CA GLY A 43 14.14 6.28 -7.91
C GLY A 43 14.30 7.76 -7.56
N GLY A 44 13.48 8.28 -6.64
CA GLY A 44 13.45 9.69 -6.23
C GLY A 44 12.65 10.61 -7.14
N ILE A 45 12.10 10.13 -8.26
CA ILE A 45 11.24 10.94 -9.14
C ILE A 45 9.93 11.26 -8.41
N GLY A 46 9.59 12.54 -8.31
CA GLY A 46 8.37 13.01 -7.62
C GLY A 46 8.51 13.07 -6.09
N GLY A 47 9.74 13.06 -5.56
CA GLY A 47 9.99 13.31 -4.13
C GLY A 47 9.79 12.11 -3.20
N GLY A 48 9.75 10.89 -3.74
CA GLY A 48 9.77 9.67 -2.95
C GLY A 48 10.43 8.51 -3.69
N ASP A 49 10.72 7.42 -2.97
CA ASP A 49 11.38 6.21 -3.46
C ASP A 49 10.43 5.25 -4.22
N PHE A 50 9.14 5.33 -3.96
CA PHE A 50 8.13 4.48 -4.60
C PHE A 50 6.94 5.26 -5.14
N LEU A 51 6.52 4.89 -6.35
CA LEU A 51 5.24 5.30 -6.93
C LEU A 51 4.19 4.24 -6.61
N VAL A 52 3.11 4.66 -5.97
CA VAL A 52 1.94 3.82 -5.68
C VAL A 52 0.74 4.36 -6.46
N ALA A 53 0.13 3.50 -7.27
CA ALA A 53 -1.11 3.80 -7.99
C ALA A 53 -2.23 2.90 -7.48
N VAL A 54 -3.37 3.49 -7.10
CA VAL A 54 -4.63 2.80 -6.82
C VAL A 54 -5.52 2.95 -8.05
N THR A 55 -5.41 1.97 -8.96
CA THR A 55 -5.88 2.11 -10.34
C THR A 55 -7.39 2.22 -10.47
N ASN A 56 -8.14 1.48 -9.64
CA ASN A 56 -9.60 1.53 -9.64
C ASN A 56 -10.18 2.77 -8.93
N PHE A 57 -9.34 3.60 -8.30
CA PHE A 57 -9.72 4.89 -7.72
C PHE A 57 -9.15 6.07 -8.54
N ASN A 58 -8.39 5.80 -9.60
CA ASN A 58 -7.65 6.81 -10.38
C ASN A 58 -6.82 7.76 -9.49
N ARG A 59 -6.14 7.17 -8.50
CA ARG A 59 -5.31 7.87 -7.53
C ARG A 59 -3.87 7.36 -7.61
N CYS A 60 -2.90 8.26 -7.46
CA CYS A 60 -1.50 7.88 -7.36
C CYS A 60 -0.73 8.89 -6.50
N GLY A 61 0.38 8.41 -5.93
CA GLY A 61 1.25 9.20 -5.09
C GLY A 61 2.65 8.63 -5.03
N CYS A 62 3.62 9.51 -4.84
CA CYS A 62 4.98 9.10 -4.47
C CYS A 62 5.08 9.03 -2.95
N LEU A 63 5.74 8.00 -2.46
CA LEU A 63 5.92 7.72 -1.05
C LEU A 63 7.40 7.49 -0.75
N ASP A 64 7.91 8.14 0.31
CA ASP A 64 9.34 8.18 0.65
C ASP A 64 9.70 7.43 1.94
N ALA A 65 8.70 7.05 2.74
CA ALA A 65 8.92 6.39 4.03
C ALA A 65 8.99 4.85 3.91
N ARG A 66 9.48 4.17 4.96
CA ARG A 66 9.41 2.70 5.08
C ARG A 66 8.19 2.20 5.88
N LYS A 67 7.46 3.14 6.48
CA LYS A 67 6.19 2.93 7.17
C LYS A 67 5.27 4.10 6.84
N TRP A 68 4.02 3.82 6.53
CA TRP A 68 3.07 4.85 6.16
C TRP A 68 1.92 4.91 7.13
N SER A 69 1.57 6.12 7.51
CA SER A 69 0.33 6.39 8.22
C SER A 69 -0.83 6.52 7.23
N ALA A 70 -2.05 6.43 7.74
CA ALA A 70 -3.23 6.79 6.95
C ALA A 70 -3.18 8.24 6.46
N GLY A 71 -2.55 9.15 7.22
CA GLY A 71 -2.36 10.54 6.83
C GLY A 71 -1.47 10.68 5.60
N ASP A 72 -0.39 9.90 5.51
CA ASP A 72 0.48 9.89 4.33
C ASP A 72 -0.28 9.39 3.09
N VAL A 73 -1.08 8.33 3.25
CA VAL A 73 -1.92 7.81 2.17
C VAL A 73 -2.97 8.84 1.73
N GLN A 74 -3.61 9.53 2.67
CA GLN A 74 -4.56 10.61 2.36
C GLN A 74 -3.88 11.75 1.61
N GLN A 75 -2.73 12.21 2.09
CA GLN A 75 -2.03 13.38 1.56
C GLN A 75 -1.38 13.12 0.21
N TYR A 76 -0.65 12.01 0.06
CA TYR A 76 0.18 11.77 -1.12
C TYR A 76 -0.52 10.94 -2.19
N ILE A 77 -1.38 9.98 -1.81
CA ILE A 77 -2.11 9.15 -2.78
C ILE A 77 -3.49 9.75 -3.08
N GLY A 78 -4.12 10.44 -2.11
CA GLY A 78 -5.45 11.03 -2.31
C GLY A 78 -6.60 10.07 -2.05
N ILE A 79 -6.41 9.06 -1.20
CA ILE A 79 -7.51 8.21 -0.69
C ILE A 79 -8.12 8.93 0.51
N GLU A 80 -9.20 9.67 0.28
CA GLU A 80 -9.81 10.57 1.30
C GLU A 80 -10.48 9.82 2.45
N ASN A 81 -11.07 8.66 2.19
CA ASN A 81 -11.73 7.87 3.21
C ASN A 81 -10.68 7.30 4.19
N LEU A 82 -10.80 7.67 5.47
CA LEU A 82 -9.84 7.27 6.51
C LEU A 82 -9.74 5.75 6.68
N VAL A 83 -10.84 5.01 6.56
CA VAL A 83 -10.84 3.54 6.69
C VAL A 83 -10.07 2.91 5.53
N ASP A 84 -10.29 3.38 4.31
CA ASP A 84 -9.56 2.91 3.13
C ASP A 84 -8.07 3.29 3.20
N ALA A 85 -7.76 4.50 3.68
CA ALA A 85 -6.39 4.96 3.88
C ALA A 85 -5.64 4.12 4.91
N VAL A 86 -6.26 3.81 6.06
CA VAL A 86 -5.68 2.89 7.07
C VAL A 86 -5.50 1.48 6.48
N THR A 87 -6.49 1.00 5.72
CA THR A 87 -6.44 -0.32 5.07
C THR A 87 -5.25 -0.39 4.09
N LEU A 88 -5.08 0.64 3.27
CA LEU A 88 -4.00 0.72 2.30
C LEU A 88 -2.65 0.88 2.98
N ALA A 89 -2.54 1.72 4.01
CA ALA A 89 -1.31 1.91 4.78
C ALA A 89 -0.80 0.58 5.36
N ALA A 90 -1.68 -0.19 6.04
CA ALA A 90 -1.33 -1.49 6.59
C ALA A 90 -0.88 -2.49 5.49
N ALA A 91 -1.50 -2.42 4.31
CA ALA A 91 -1.12 -3.27 3.20
C ALA A 91 0.23 -2.90 2.60
N LEU A 92 0.51 -1.61 2.40
CA LEU A 92 1.78 -1.13 1.88
C LEU A 92 2.92 -1.53 2.82
N ASP A 93 2.80 -1.28 4.12
CA ASP A 93 3.79 -1.71 5.14
C ASP A 93 4.18 -3.19 4.99
N ALA A 94 3.21 -4.05 4.70
CA ALA A 94 3.44 -5.48 4.53
C ALA A 94 4.08 -5.82 3.18
N ILE A 95 3.60 -5.20 2.09
CA ILE A 95 4.13 -5.39 0.73
C ILE A 95 5.60 -4.97 0.67
N PHE A 96 5.95 -3.82 1.26
CA PHE A 96 7.31 -3.32 1.21
C PHE A 96 8.28 -4.15 2.04
N LYS A 97 7.87 -4.64 3.22
CA LYS A 97 8.68 -5.63 3.97
C LYS A 97 8.94 -6.90 3.17
N MET A 98 7.95 -7.37 2.39
CA MET A 98 8.13 -8.53 1.52
C MET A 98 9.09 -8.25 0.36
N GLU A 99 8.96 -7.10 -0.31
CA GLU A 99 9.80 -6.75 -1.46
C GLU A 99 11.23 -6.39 -1.01
N GLU A 100 11.44 -5.77 0.15
CA GLU A 100 12.77 -5.58 0.77
C GLU A 100 13.44 -6.93 1.08
N GLY A 101 12.70 -7.88 1.66
CA GLY A 101 13.22 -9.23 1.91
C GLY A 101 13.65 -9.95 0.63
N LYS A 102 12.98 -9.70 -0.49
CA LYS A 102 13.38 -10.23 -1.82
C LYS A 102 14.56 -9.47 -2.41
N LEU A 103 14.65 -8.16 -2.21
CA LEU A 103 15.78 -7.32 -2.66
C LEU A 103 17.08 -7.66 -1.91
N VAL A 104 16.99 -7.98 -0.61
CA VAL A 104 18.15 -8.43 0.19
C VAL A 104 18.61 -9.83 -0.21
N ALA A 105 17.69 -10.74 -0.57
CA ALA A 105 18.02 -12.09 -1.02
C ALA A 105 18.62 -12.17 -2.44
N MET A 106 18.66 -11.05 -3.18
CA MET A 106 19.27 -10.94 -4.52
C MET A 106 20.64 -10.24 -4.50
N LYS A 107 21.18 -9.92 -3.32
CA LYS A 107 22.58 -9.47 -3.13
C LYS A 107 23.43 -10.62 -2.61
#